data_AF-I3D2E9-F1
#
_entry.id   AF-I3D2E9-F1
#
_cell.length_a   1.000
_cell.length_b   1.000
_cell.length_c   1.000
_cell.angle_alpha   90.00
_cell.angle_beta   90.00
_cell.angle_gamma   90.00
#
_symmetry.space_group_name_H-M   'P 1'
#
loop_
_entity.id
_entity.type
_entity.pdbx_description
1 polymer ?
#
loop_
_entity_poly.entity_id
_entity_poly.type
_entity_poly.pdbx_seq_one_letter_code
_entity_poly.pdbx_strand_id
1 'polypeptide(L)' 'MSRTVSARIPTKLHEELRERCNLVGESINDFVTACIEVGLHNSCEFDFGDELIDENDEKKTT' A
#
# COMPACT_ATOMS: atom_id res chain seq x y z
N MET A 1 13.85 -19.42 1.68
CA MET A 1 12.89 -20.01 0.73
C MET A 1 11.74 -19.04 0.56
N SER A 2 11.54 -18.46 -0.63
CA SER A 2 10.35 -17.65 -0.89
C SER A 2 9.15 -18.57 -1.16
N ARG A 3 8.02 -18.27 -0.53
CA ARG A 3 6.74 -18.92 -0.82
C ARG A 3 5.87 -17.88 -1.55
N THR A 4 5.32 -18.24 -2.69
CA THR A 4 4.42 -17.35 -3.43
C THR A 4 3.01 -17.50 -2.89
N VAL A 5 2.36 -16.38 -2.59
CA VAL A 5 0.94 -16.33 -2.23
C VAL A 5 0.20 -15.63 -3.37
N SER A 6 -0.95 -16.18 -3.76
CA SER A 6 -1.85 -15.60 -4.74
C SER A 6 -3.16 -15.23 -4.06
N ALA A 7 -3.61 -13.99 -4.26
CA ALA A 7 -4.90 -13.51 -3.79
C ALA A 7 -5.59 -12.71 -4.91
N ARG A 8 -6.92 -12.74 -4.93
CA ARG A 8 -7.72 -11.87 -5.79
C ARG A 8 -8.29 -10.74 -4.96
N ILE A 9 -8.18 -9.53 -5.46
CA ILE A 9 -8.79 -8.34 -4.87
C ILE A 9 -9.76 -7.70 -5.87
N PRO A 10 -10.85 -7.06 -5.40
CA PRO A 10 -11.75 -6.28 -6.24
C PRO A 10 -11.00 -5.20 -7.02
N THR A 11 -11.42 -4.93 -8.26
CA THR A 11 -10.77 -3.95 -9.16
C THR A 11 -10.64 -2.57 -8.52
N LYS A 12 -11.68 -2.10 -7.82
CA LYS A 12 -11.65 -0.80 -7.15
C LYS A 12 -10.53 -0.71 -6.10
N LEU A 13 -10.39 -1.75 -5.26
CA LEU A 13 -9.33 -1.79 -4.24
C LEU A 13 -7.94 -1.93 -4.87
N HIS A 14 -7.84 -2.65 -6.00
CA HIS A 14 -6.60 -2.72 -6.75
C HIS A 14 -6.18 -1.35 -7.32
N GLU A 15 -7.13 -0.58 -7.87
CA GLU A 15 -6.88 0.77 -8.38
C GLU A 15 -6.43 1.72 -7.26
N GLU A 16 -7.13 1.71 -6.12
CA GLU A 16 -6.76 2.51 -4.94
C GLU A 16 -5.35 2.15 -4.42
N LEU A 17 -5.04 0.86 -4.32
CA LEU A 17 -3.71 0.39 -3.91
C LEU A 17 -2.65 0.86 -4.90
N ARG A 18 -2.92 0.73 -6.20
CA ARG A 18 -1.99 1.17 -7.24
C ARG A 18 -1.75 2.68 -7.19
N GLU A 19 -2.79 3.49 -6.98
CA GLU A 19 -2.64 4.94 -6.80
C GLU A 19 -1.71 5.26 -5.62
N ARG A 20 -1.93 4.62 -4.46
CA ARG A 20 -1.08 4.80 -3.27
C ARG A 20 0.38 4.41 -3.53
N CYS A 21 0.59 3.22 -4.11
CA CYS A 21 1.94 2.76 -4.47
C CYS A 21 2.64 3.73 -5.43
N ASN A 22 1.92 4.32 -6.40
CA ASN A 22 2.49 5.30 -7.32
C ASN A 22 2.88 6.62 -6.62
N LEU A 23 2.15 7.03 -5.57
CA LEU A 23 2.49 8.23 -4.79
C LEU A 23 3.77 8.02 -3.98
N VAL A 24 3.89 6.86 -3.35
CA VAL A 24 5.07 6.50 -2.55
C VAL A 24 6.28 6.17 -3.43
N GLY A 25 6.04 5.76 -4.68
CA GLY A 25 7.09 5.34 -5.62
C GLY A 25 7.53 3.89 -5.45
N GLU A 26 6.72 3.08 -4.77
CA GLU A 26 7.03 1.71 -4.37
C GLU A 26 6.19 0.68 -5.13
N SER A 27 6.67 -0.56 -5.19
CA SER A 27 5.92 -1.63 -5.86
C SER A 27 4.74 -2.12 -5.01
N ILE A 28 3.69 -2.62 -5.66
CA ILE A 28 2.53 -3.22 -4.97
C ILE A 28 2.97 -4.38 -4.07
N ASN A 29 3.96 -5.17 -4.50
CA ASN A 29 4.43 -6.31 -3.72
C ASN A 29 5.17 -5.86 -2.45
N ASP A 30 5.99 -4.80 -2.54
CA ASP A 30 6.74 -4.29 -1.40
C ASP A 30 5.78 -3.66 -0.38
N PHE A 31 4.81 -2.87 -0.86
CA PHE A 31 3.74 -2.30 -0.03
C PHE A 31 2.94 -3.38 0.71
N VAL A 32 2.48 -4.42 0.00
CA VAL A 32 1.70 -5.50 0.62
C VAL A 32 2.54 -6.30 1.61
N THR A 33 3.83 -6.54 1.31
CA THR A 33 4.75 -7.22 2.23
C THR A 33 4.92 -6.43 3.51
N ALA A 34 5.10 -5.11 3.39
CA ALA A 34 5.19 -4.21 4.54
C ALA A 34 3.88 -4.20 5.36
N CYS A 35 2.70 -4.16 4.72
CA CYS A 35 1.43 -4.24 5.44
C CYS A 35 1.31 -5.53 6.27
N ILE A 36 1.77 -6.66 5.73
CA ILE A 36 1.79 -7.94 6.45
C ILE A 36 2.75 -7.84 7.65
N GLU A 37 3.92 -7.24 7.46
CA GLU A 37 4.91 -7.05 8.53
C GLU A 37 4.38 -6.18 9.66
N VAL A 38 3.73 -5.04 9.34
CA VAL A 38 3.02 -4.22 10.33
C VAL A 38 1.91 -5.02 11.02
N GLY A 39 1.12 -5.79 10.28
CA GLY A 39 0.05 -6.60 10.88
C GLY A 39 0.56 -7.67 11.86
N LEU A 40 1.78 -8.17 11.66
CA LEU A 40 2.40 -9.21 12.51
C LEU A 40 3.22 -8.61 13.66
N HIS A 41 3.89 -7.48 13.44
CA HIS A 41 4.91 -6.94 14.33
C HIS A 41 4.56 -5.54 14.87
N ASN A 42 3.45 -4.93 14.44
CA ASN A 42 3.04 -3.55 14.71
C ASN A 42 4.07 -2.48 14.30
N SER A 43 5.01 -2.83 13.43
CA SER A 43 6.04 -1.92 12.90
C SER A 43 6.66 -2.51 11.63
N CYS A 44 7.11 -1.66 10.73
CA CYS A 44 8.01 -2.02 9.63
C CYS A 44 8.91 -0.82 9.28
N GLU A 45 9.96 -1.07 8.50
CA GLU A 45 10.86 -0.02 7.98
C GLU A 45 10.31 0.68 6.72
N PHE A 46 9.24 0.15 6.13
CA PHE A 46 8.60 0.72 4.95
C PHE A 46 7.91 2.05 5.29
N ASP A 47 8.15 3.07 4.47
CA ASP A 47 7.46 4.34 4.53
C ASP A 47 6.19 4.28 3.68
N PHE A 48 5.02 4.32 4.32
CA PHE A 48 3.74 4.31 3.62
C PHE A 48 3.41 5.66 2.98
N GLY A 49 4.21 6.70 3.20
CA GLY A 49 3.97 8.04 2.68
C GLY A 49 2.67 8.62 3.21
N ASP A 50 2.40 8.47 4.51
CA ASP A 50 1.15 8.92 5.15
C ASP A 50 0.85 10.40 4.85
N GLU A 51 1.89 11.25 4.82
CA GLU A 51 1.78 12.67 4.43
C GLU A 51 1.28 12.87 2.99
N LEU A 52 1.65 11.97 2.06
CA LEU A 52 1.24 12.03 0.64
C LEU A 52 -0.20 11.52 0.44
N ILE A 53 -0.67 10.64 1.32
CA ILE A 53 -2.01 10.06 1.27
C ILE A 53 -3.04 11.09 1.75
N ASP A 54 -2.74 11.79 2.84
CA ASP A 54 -3.63 12.83 3.39
C ASP A 54 -3.85 13.98 2.38
N GLU A 55 -2.80 14.45 1.71
CA GLU A 55 -2.92 15.48 0.66
C GLU A 55 -3.75 15.04 -0.57
N ASN A 56 -3.84 13.74 -0.83
CA ASN A 56 -4.62 13.20 -1.96
C ASN A 56 -6.11 13.03 -1.60
N ASP A 57 -6.43 12.74 -0.33
CA ASP A 57 -7.81 12.62 0.14
C ASP A 57 -8.50 14.00 0.20
N GLU A 58 -7.77 15.04 0.64
CA GLU A 58 -8.23 16.43 0.63
C GLU A 58 -8.52 16.95 -0.80
N LYS A 59 -7.79 16.49 -1.82
CA LYS A 59 -8.03 16.85 -3.23
C LYS A 59 -9.25 16.14 -3.83
N LYS A 60 -9.67 14.99 -3.29
CA LYS A 60 -10.89 14.30 -3.75
C LYS A 60 -12.18 14.92 -3.21
N THR A 61 -12.10 15.85 -2.25
CA THR A 61 -13.26 16.49 -1.58
C THR A 61 -13.57 17.92 -2.04
N THR A 62 -12.80 18.47 -2.99
CA THR A 62 -13.05 19.79 -3.62
C THR A 62 -13.53 19.63 -5.06
#